data_AF-A0A2M7RQJ5-F1
#
_entry.id   AF-A0A2M7RQJ5-F1
#
_cell.length_a   1.000
_cell.length_b   1.000
_cell.length_c   1.000
_cell.angle_alpha   90.00
_cell.angle_beta   90.00
_cell.angle_gamma   90.00
#
_symmetry.space_group_name_H-M   'P 1'
#
loop_
_entity.id
_entity.type
_entity.pdbx_description
1 polymer ?
#
loop_
_entity_poly.entity_id
_entity_poly.type
_entity_poly.pdbx_seq_one_letter_code
_entity_poly.pdbx_strand_id
1 'polypeptide(L)'
;MNNEELLDVSISDLTVDLEERLSILKNNLALLNQFSSKLNLLKIQLLQKSYKDVDRNIKFLKEKYSESLTIYKQFHKTIEGRNNKLFLINSLRNKKRELSEFIRTHQSILGSLLTSADWQSPSYSYSIYPLSGTQEGKILGTINDYKRDVHLDEEDFENNFVKEYVDRRADQKIQALLTNSGMAAFTTILNFLLSEKKTEGTILIGKSVYFQYKQIISKSFYRSVIEISEVDTDRLIKTIFTRKPKVVYIDSLSNSIDIPVPDLKWIFESVVKSYKEEIYFIIDNTCLSKTCQPYKLIPHHCNNLHLIIFESLMKYVHLGLDKITAGIILSKGQDSSKIFEYRKHSGTNILDSSVYVIPRPNRLILSKRLDRFQRNAFFLATSLQEFVDNNENCPLKKIIYPGLSNHPSYPWSRKMSFQGSFVNLLFREEFDSISQHKKFIDQAIKEAKKRNVELVAGTSFGLDITRIYLTSLWTDFGRPFIRIAVGTEDMMMMGEIAHVIISTLSHFRSIVPSSVLRTINRTKKRTGLKYL
;
A
#
# COMPACT_ATOMS: atom_id res chain seq x y z
N MET A 1 -0.44 -27.22 12.73
CA MET A 1 1.02 -27.39 12.66
C MET A 1 1.49 -27.98 13.97
N ASN A 2 2.38 -28.96 13.95
CA ASN A 2 3.05 -29.38 15.19
C ASN A 2 4.11 -28.34 15.60
N ASN A 3 4.66 -28.45 16.81
CA ASN A 3 5.62 -27.48 17.33
C ASN A 3 6.89 -27.38 16.47
N GLU A 4 7.33 -28.49 15.87
CA GLU A 4 8.55 -28.52 15.07
C GLU A 4 8.36 -27.80 13.72
N GLU A 5 7.25 -28.06 13.05
CA GLU A 5 6.84 -27.40 11.82
C GLU A 5 6.70 -25.88 12.03
N LEU A 6 6.11 -25.45 13.15
CA LEU A 6 5.99 -24.03 13.49
C LEU A 6 7.34 -23.33 13.60
N LEU A 7 8.32 -23.98 14.24
CA LEU A 7 9.68 -23.46 14.35
C LEU A 7 10.34 -23.36 12.98
N ASP A 8 10.20 -24.37 12.13
CA ASP A 8 10.82 -24.41 10.81
C ASP A 8 10.26 -23.36 9.86
N VAL A 9 8.93 -23.18 9.79
CA VAL A 9 8.42 -22.07 8.97
C VAL A 9 8.84 -20.73 9.55
N SER A 10 8.89 -20.57 10.88
CA SER A 10 9.33 -19.30 11.49
C SER A 10 10.81 -18.98 11.21
N ILE A 11 11.68 -19.99 11.07
CA ILE A 11 13.07 -19.80 10.63
C ILE A 11 13.11 -19.40 9.15
N SER A 12 12.35 -20.11 8.30
CA SER A 12 12.27 -19.81 6.86
C SER A 12 11.77 -18.38 6.61
N ASP A 13 10.73 -18.00 7.34
CA ASP A 13 10.15 -16.67 7.39
C ASP A 13 11.21 -15.57 7.62
N LEU A 14 11.97 -15.70 8.71
CA LEU A 14 12.95 -14.70 9.09
C LEU A 14 14.17 -14.71 8.16
N THR A 15 14.50 -15.87 7.58
CA THR A 15 15.57 -15.99 6.59
C THR A 15 15.22 -15.21 5.33
N VAL A 16 13.99 -15.38 4.82
CA VAL A 16 13.47 -14.62 3.68
C VAL A 16 13.47 -13.10 3.96
N ASP A 17 13.07 -12.69 5.16
CA ASP A 17 13.11 -11.28 5.55
C ASP A 17 14.53 -10.71 5.52
N LEU A 18 15.52 -11.45 6.02
CA LEU A 18 16.91 -11.03 6.01
C LEU A 18 17.46 -10.97 4.59
N GLU A 19 17.15 -11.94 3.72
CA GLU A 19 17.52 -11.91 2.30
C GLU A 19 16.98 -10.65 1.61
N GLU A 20 15.73 -10.29 1.89
CA GLU A 20 15.11 -9.06 1.39
C GLU A 20 15.93 -7.83 1.81
N ARG A 21 16.23 -7.70 3.11
CA ARG A 21 16.98 -6.55 3.64
C ARG A 21 18.39 -6.45 3.05
N LEU A 22 19.06 -7.58 2.85
CA LEU A 22 20.35 -7.62 2.16
C LEU A 22 20.25 -7.22 0.70
N SER A 23 19.17 -7.61 0.02
CA SER A 23 18.92 -7.18 -1.36
C SER A 23 18.78 -5.66 -1.44
N ILE A 24 18.08 -5.03 -0.50
CA ILE A 24 17.97 -3.56 -0.43
C ILE A 24 19.35 -2.93 -0.24
N LEU A 25 20.16 -3.43 0.72
CA LEU A 25 21.52 -2.92 0.94
C LEU A 25 22.43 -3.07 -0.29
N LYS A 26 22.40 -4.23 -0.95
CA LYS A 26 23.17 -4.47 -2.18
C LYS A 26 22.75 -3.51 -3.29
N ASN A 27 21.45 -3.27 -3.45
CA ASN A 27 20.93 -2.31 -4.42
C ASN A 27 21.36 -0.88 -4.10
N ASN A 28 21.32 -0.48 -2.83
CA ASN A 28 21.78 0.84 -2.39
C ASN A 28 23.30 1.03 -2.64
N LEU A 29 24.10 -0.01 -2.38
CA LEU A 29 25.53 0.02 -2.68
C LEU A 29 25.79 0.11 -4.20
N ALA A 30 25.01 -0.60 -5.02
CA ALA A 30 25.10 -0.52 -6.48
C ALA A 30 24.73 0.89 -6.99
N LEU A 31 23.70 1.52 -6.43
CA LEU A 31 23.32 2.91 -6.70
C LEU A 31 24.47 3.88 -6.38
N LEU A 32 25.10 3.75 -5.21
CA LEU A 32 26.25 4.58 -4.82
C LEU A 32 27.45 4.38 -5.75
N ASN A 33 27.71 3.14 -6.19
CA ASN A 33 28.77 2.87 -7.16
C ASN A 33 28.48 3.53 -8.50
N GLN A 34 27.26 3.39 -9.02
CA GLN A 34 26.83 4.02 -10.26
C GLN A 34 26.92 5.55 -10.18
N PHE A 35 26.49 6.14 -9.06
CA PHE A 35 26.59 7.58 -8.83
C PHE A 35 28.03 8.05 -8.71
N SER A 36 28.89 7.33 -7.99
CA SER A 36 30.33 7.62 -7.91
C SER A 36 30.99 7.61 -9.29
N SER A 37 30.68 6.61 -10.14
CA SER A 37 31.16 6.56 -11.52
C SER A 37 30.69 7.76 -12.34
N LYS A 38 29.40 8.13 -12.27
CA LYS A 38 28.86 9.32 -12.94
C LYS A 38 29.56 10.59 -12.46
N LEU A 39 29.69 10.77 -11.14
CA LEU A 39 30.33 11.94 -10.55
C LEU A 39 31.79 12.10 -10.98
N ASN A 40 32.53 10.99 -11.09
CA ASN A 40 33.92 11.01 -11.54
C ASN A 40 34.09 11.47 -12.99
N LEU A 41 33.17 11.10 -13.88
CA LEU A 41 33.18 11.56 -15.28
C LEU A 41 32.97 13.08 -15.37
N LEU A 42 32.30 13.67 -14.39
CA LEU A 42 31.92 15.08 -14.34
C LEU A 42 32.83 15.91 -13.43
N LYS A 43 33.93 15.33 -12.92
CA LYS A 43 34.82 15.95 -11.93
C LYS A 43 35.37 17.31 -12.37
N ILE A 44 35.60 17.51 -13.67
CA ILE A 44 36.13 18.76 -14.23
C ILE A 44 35.03 19.82 -14.34
N GLN A 45 33.77 19.40 -14.48
CA GLN A 45 32.60 20.27 -14.66
C GLN A 45 32.00 20.73 -13.32
N LEU A 46 32.29 20.04 -12.23
CA LEU A 46 31.85 20.40 -10.88
C LEU A 46 32.88 21.27 -10.16
N LEU A 47 32.39 22.17 -9.31
CA LEU A 47 33.24 22.89 -8.36
C LEU A 47 34.00 21.89 -7.47
N GLN A 48 35.33 22.01 -7.40
CA GLN A 48 36.18 21.03 -6.73
C GLN A 48 35.83 20.82 -5.25
N LYS A 49 35.37 21.88 -4.55
CA LYS A 49 34.91 21.77 -3.16
C LYS A 49 33.65 20.90 -3.06
N SER A 50 32.64 21.18 -3.88
CA SER A 50 31.40 20.40 -3.95
C SER A 50 31.67 18.95 -4.33
N TYR A 51 32.51 18.69 -5.34
CA TYR A 51 32.91 17.32 -5.70
C TYR A 51 33.53 16.58 -4.52
N LYS A 52 34.49 17.20 -3.80
CA LYS A 52 35.15 16.58 -2.65
C LYS A 52 34.18 16.28 -1.51
N ASP A 53 33.23 17.17 -1.25
CA ASP A 53 32.24 16.98 -0.19
C ASP A 53 31.25 15.85 -0.54
N VAL A 54 30.76 15.80 -1.78
CA VAL A 54 29.90 14.71 -2.25
C VAL A 54 30.65 13.37 -2.25
N ASP A 55 31.89 13.32 -2.77
CA ASP A 55 32.72 12.11 -2.78
C ASP A 55 33.02 11.58 -1.36
N ARG A 56 33.27 12.47 -0.39
CA ARG A 56 33.43 12.10 1.03
C ARG A 56 32.17 11.41 1.57
N ASN A 57 30.98 11.96 1.29
CA ASN A 57 29.72 11.40 1.75
C ASN A 57 29.40 10.06 1.06
N ILE A 58 29.74 9.91 -0.22
CA ILE A 58 29.64 8.62 -0.94
C ILE A 58 30.51 7.58 -0.25
N LYS A 59 31.78 7.89 0.03
CA LYS A 59 32.71 6.96 0.70
C LYS A 59 32.20 6.55 2.08
N PHE A 60 31.75 7.51 2.87
CA PHE A 60 31.16 7.26 4.20
C PHE A 60 29.97 6.29 4.12
N LEU A 61 29.02 6.53 3.22
CA LEU A 61 27.82 5.69 3.14
C LEU A 61 28.13 4.30 2.55
N LYS A 62 29.05 4.20 1.59
CA LYS A 62 29.55 2.92 1.06
C LYS A 62 30.23 2.08 2.14
N GLU A 63 31.03 2.71 3.00
CA GLU A 63 31.66 2.05 4.13
C GLU A 63 30.60 1.51 5.09
N LYS A 64 29.61 2.32 5.47
CA LYS A 64 28.52 1.88 6.36
C LYS A 64 27.72 0.70 5.81
N TYR A 65 27.39 0.69 4.53
CA TYR A 65 26.70 -0.44 3.91
C TYR A 65 27.60 -1.69 3.83
N SER A 66 28.89 -1.54 3.54
CA SER A 66 29.84 -2.64 3.46
C SER A 66 30.12 -3.28 4.83
N GLU A 67 30.23 -2.45 5.86
CA GLU A 67 30.34 -2.84 7.27
C GLU A 67 29.11 -3.67 7.68
N SER A 68 27.90 -3.15 7.42
CA SER A 68 26.65 -3.84 7.72
C SER A 68 26.52 -5.21 7.03
N LEU A 69 26.90 -5.30 5.75
CA LEU A 69 26.95 -6.57 5.01
C LEU A 69 27.98 -7.56 5.61
N THR A 70 29.12 -7.06 6.09
CA THR A 70 30.16 -7.90 6.72
C THR A 70 29.70 -8.44 8.06
N ILE A 71 29.10 -7.58 8.90
CA ILE A 71 28.51 -7.98 10.19
C ILE A 71 27.43 -9.04 9.96
N TYR A 72 26.59 -8.89 8.94
CA TYR A 72 25.60 -9.91 8.60
C TYR A 72 26.25 -11.24 8.20
N LYS A 73 27.29 -11.24 7.35
CA LYS A 73 27.99 -12.46 6.95
C LYS A 73 28.59 -13.20 8.16
N GLN A 74 29.17 -12.47 9.11
CA GLN A 74 29.70 -13.03 10.36
C GLN A 74 28.58 -13.61 11.23
N PHE A 75 27.46 -12.89 11.36
CA PHE A 75 26.28 -13.38 12.04
C PHE A 75 25.77 -14.70 11.42
N HIS A 76 25.61 -14.75 10.10
CA HIS A 76 25.14 -15.94 9.39
C HIS A 76 26.03 -17.16 9.70
N LYS A 77 27.35 -17.03 9.61
CA LYS A 77 28.30 -18.10 9.97
C LYS A 77 28.20 -18.56 11.43
N THR A 78 27.79 -17.68 12.33
CA THR A 78 27.71 -17.96 13.78
C THR A 78 26.45 -18.76 14.14
N ILE A 79 25.39 -18.58 13.36
CA ILE A 79 24.12 -19.27 13.54
C ILE A 79 24.00 -20.56 12.70
N GLU A 80 24.83 -20.68 11.66
CA GLU A 80 24.95 -21.89 10.84
C GLU A 80 25.37 -23.09 11.69
N GLY A 81 24.62 -24.21 11.63
CA GLY A 81 24.87 -25.41 12.42
C GLY A 81 24.37 -25.38 13.88
N ARG A 82 23.62 -24.35 14.30
CA ARG A 82 22.98 -24.32 15.63
C ARG A 82 21.71 -25.17 15.65
N ASN A 83 21.65 -26.18 16.54
CA ASN A 83 20.50 -27.08 16.65
C ASN A 83 19.31 -26.50 17.47
N ASN A 84 19.53 -25.47 18.30
CA ASN A 84 18.45 -24.87 19.08
C ASN A 84 17.64 -23.87 18.22
N LYS A 85 16.52 -24.35 17.66
CA LYS A 85 15.61 -23.57 16.79
C LYS A 85 15.05 -22.32 17.47
N LEU A 86 14.71 -22.37 18.76
CA LEU A 86 14.14 -21.21 19.46
C LEU A 86 15.17 -20.09 19.66
N PHE A 87 16.39 -20.45 20.03
CA PHE A 87 17.50 -19.51 20.09
C PHE A 87 17.74 -18.87 18.71
N LEU A 88 17.78 -19.69 17.66
CA LEU A 88 17.96 -19.24 16.28
C LEU A 88 16.90 -18.22 15.86
N ILE A 89 15.62 -18.50 16.12
CA ILE A 89 14.51 -17.57 15.82
C ILE A 89 14.71 -16.22 16.50
N ASN A 90 15.03 -16.22 17.80
CA ASN A 90 15.23 -14.97 18.54
C ASN A 90 16.44 -14.18 18.01
N SER A 91 17.54 -14.85 17.66
CA SER A 91 18.69 -14.22 17.02
C SER A 91 18.33 -13.62 15.66
N LEU A 92 17.58 -14.34 14.82
CA LEU A 92 17.14 -13.88 13.50
C LEU A 92 16.18 -12.67 13.61
N ARG A 93 15.21 -12.70 14.54
CA ARG A 93 14.31 -11.56 14.81
C ARG A 93 15.08 -10.29 15.20
N ASN A 94 16.01 -10.42 16.14
CA ASN A 94 16.85 -9.30 16.57
C ASN A 94 17.65 -8.76 15.37
N LYS A 95 18.22 -9.64 14.56
CA LYS A 95 18.99 -9.22 13.39
C LYS A 95 18.14 -8.55 12.32
N LYS A 96 16.92 -9.06 12.07
CA LYS A 96 15.94 -8.43 11.17
C LYS A 96 15.64 -7.00 11.63
N ARG A 97 15.37 -6.80 12.93
CA ARG A 97 15.06 -5.48 13.50
C ARG A 97 16.22 -4.49 13.35
N GLU A 98 17.43 -4.89 13.74
CA GLU A 98 18.65 -4.06 13.60
C GLU A 98 18.85 -3.61 12.14
N LEU A 99 18.78 -4.56 11.21
CA LEU A 99 19.02 -4.30 9.80
C LEU A 99 17.93 -3.41 9.20
N SER A 100 16.68 -3.62 9.62
CA SER A 100 15.54 -2.83 9.16
C SER A 100 15.66 -1.38 9.59
N GLU A 101 15.97 -1.11 10.87
CA GLU A 101 16.16 0.26 11.35
C GLU A 101 17.39 0.93 10.74
N PHE A 102 18.48 0.18 10.53
CA PHE A 102 19.65 0.67 9.82
C PHE A 102 19.31 1.11 8.39
N ILE A 103 18.64 0.24 7.62
CA ILE A 103 18.19 0.55 6.25
C ILE A 103 17.26 1.75 6.25
N ARG A 104 16.22 1.73 7.11
CA ARG A 104 15.27 2.85 7.28
C ARG A 104 16.07 4.15 7.41
N THR A 105 16.92 4.25 8.42
CA THR A 105 17.61 5.50 8.79
C THR A 105 18.48 6.03 7.66
N HIS A 106 19.16 5.15 6.92
CA HIS A 106 20.09 5.55 5.87
C HIS A 106 19.41 5.77 4.50
N GLN A 107 18.17 5.31 4.29
CA GLN A 107 17.50 5.42 3.00
C GLN A 107 17.26 6.89 2.60
N SER A 108 16.88 7.75 3.55
CA SER A 108 16.72 9.19 3.29
C SER A 108 18.06 9.89 3.01
N ILE A 109 19.13 9.48 3.70
CA ILE A 109 20.49 9.99 3.45
C ILE A 109 20.95 9.61 2.04
N LEU A 110 20.68 8.38 1.62
CA LEU A 110 20.96 7.89 0.28
C LEU A 110 20.26 8.76 -0.77
N GLY A 111 18.94 8.97 -0.62
CA GLY A 111 18.16 9.74 -1.58
C GLY A 111 18.68 11.17 -1.75
N SER A 112 18.94 11.87 -0.65
CA SER A 112 19.53 13.21 -0.69
C SER A 112 20.94 13.24 -1.27
N LEU A 113 21.75 12.21 -1.00
CA LEU A 113 23.11 12.14 -1.52
C LEU A 113 23.14 11.91 -3.03
N LEU A 114 22.29 11.03 -3.55
CA LEU A 114 22.24 10.69 -4.97
C LEU A 114 21.77 11.85 -5.86
N THR A 115 21.09 12.86 -5.29
CA THR A 115 20.68 14.07 -6.01
C THR A 115 21.46 15.31 -5.60
N SER A 116 22.41 15.19 -4.67
CA SER A 116 23.14 16.34 -4.08
C SER A 116 23.98 17.16 -5.06
N ALA A 117 24.33 16.58 -6.21
CA ALA A 117 25.08 17.25 -7.27
C ALA A 117 24.19 17.83 -8.39
N ASP A 118 22.87 17.62 -8.34
CA ASP A 118 21.94 18.02 -9.38
C ASP A 118 21.17 19.29 -9.00
N TRP A 119 20.69 20.02 -10.01
CA TRP A 119 19.86 21.22 -9.84
C TRP A 119 18.39 20.90 -10.11
N GLN A 120 17.48 21.64 -9.45
CA GLN A 120 16.04 21.55 -9.71
C GLN A 120 15.64 22.23 -11.03
N SER A 121 16.45 23.18 -11.50
CA SER A 121 16.32 23.86 -12.79
C SER A 121 17.61 23.66 -13.58
N PRO A 122 17.88 22.42 -14.05
CA PRO A 122 19.17 22.11 -14.61
C PRO A 122 19.40 22.85 -15.94
N SER A 123 20.61 23.34 -16.17
CA SER A 123 20.95 24.09 -17.40
C SER A 123 21.02 23.17 -18.63
N TYR A 124 20.36 23.54 -19.73
CA TYR A 124 20.55 22.89 -21.03
C TYR A 124 21.76 23.43 -21.83
N SER A 125 22.27 24.62 -21.47
CA SER A 125 23.43 25.26 -22.10
C SER A 125 24.11 26.22 -21.11
N TYR A 126 25.41 26.46 -21.28
CA TYR A 126 26.24 27.28 -20.38
C TYR A 126 27.47 27.84 -21.11
N SER A 127 28.01 28.95 -20.60
CA SER A 127 29.22 29.59 -21.16
C SER A 127 30.52 29.12 -20.49
N ILE A 128 30.49 28.88 -19.17
CA ILE A 128 31.69 28.53 -18.38
C ILE A 128 31.48 27.21 -17.63
N TYR A 129 30.43 27.12 -16.79
CA TYR A 129 30.17 25.94 -15.97
C TYR A 129 28.71 25.48 -16.11
N PRO A 130 28.46 24.16 -16.23
CA PRO A 130 27.11 23.62 -16.22
C PRO A 130 26.48 23.70 -14.83
N LEU A 131 25.16 23.92 -14.80
CA LEU A 131 24.31 23.81 -13.61
C LEU A 131 23.32 22.65 -13.79
N SER A 132 23.80 21.50 -14.20
CA SER A 132 22.99 20.31 -14.56
C SER A 132 23.44 19.04 -13.84
N GLY A 133 24.59 19.08 -13.15
CA GLY A 133 25.05 17.99 -12.29
C GLY A 133 25.27 16.70 -13.06
N THR A 134 24.76 15.60 -12.51
CA THR A 134 24.83 14.27 -13.13
C THR A 134 23.95 14.10 -14.37
N GLN A 135 23.17 15.14 -14.69
CA GLN A 135 22.29 15.19 -15.86
C GLN A 135 22.87 15.98 -17.03
N GLU A 136 24.12 16.46 -16.89
CA GLU A 136 24.84 17.15 -17.96
C GLU A 136 24.83 16.36 -19.28
N GLY A 137 24.56 17.06 -20.38
CA GLY A 137 24.42 16.48 -21.72
C GLY A 137 23.09 15.76 -21.98
N LYS A 138 22.15 15.74 -21.02
CA LYS A 138 20.83 15.10 -21.16
C LYS A 138 19.65 16.06 -21.01
N ILE A 139 19.94 17.32 -20.67
CA ILE A 139 18.92 18.34 -20.50
C ILE A 139 18.62 18.99 -21.84
N LEU A 140 17.34 19.00 -22.19
CA LEU A 140 16.77 19.62 -23.37
C LEU A 140 15.88 20.77 -22.88
N GLY A 141 16.17 21.99 -23.37
CA GLY A 141 15.40 23.17 -23.01
C GLY A 141 13.91 22.99 -23.33
N THR A 142 13.04 23.45 -22.43
CA THR A 142 11.58 23.32 -22.45
C THR A 142 11.02 21.90 -22.31
N ILE A 143 11.86 20.87 -22.21
CA ILE A 143 11.43 19.47 -22.13
C ILE A 143 11.67 18.91 -20.73
N ASN A 144 12.89 19.00 -20.20
CA ASN A 144 13.28 18.45 -18.89
C ASN A 144 14.25 19.37 -18.11
N ASP A 145 14.23 20.66 -18.41
CA ASP A 145 15.02 21.72 -17.76
C ASP A 145 14.38 22.25 -16.46
N TYR A 146 13.28 21.64 -16.01
CA TYR A 146 12.64 21.97 -14.74
C TYR A 146 12.06 20.72 -14.05
N LYS A 147 12.70 20.27 -12.96
CA LYS A 147 12.41 18.99 -12.31
C LYS A 147 10.98 18.86 -11.74
N ARG A 148 10.33 19.98 -11.41
CA ARG A 148 8.90 19.98 -11.02
C ARG A 148 8.03 19.39 -12.14
N ASP A 149 8.38 19.66 -13.39
CA ASP A 149 7.65 19.17 -14.55
C ASP A 149 8.02 17.70 -14.83
N VAL A 150 9.30 17.44 -15.04
CA VAL A 150 9.81 16.09 -15.31
C VAL A 150 11.29 16.04 -14.99
N HIS A 151 11.77 14.90 -14.50
CA HIS A 151 13.19 14.69 -14.26
C HIS A 151 13.61 13.25 -14.56
N LEU A 152 14.84 13.07 -15.00
CA LEU A 152 15.35 11.75 -15.43
C LEU A 152 15.45 10.73 -14.27
N ASP A 153 15.39 11.19 -13.02
CA ASP A 153 15.48 10.32 -11.84
C ASP A 153 14.28 9.37 -11.69
N GLU A 154 13.10 9.71 -12.21
CA GLU A 154 11.88 8.88 -12.10
C GLU A 154 11.76 7.81 -13.19
N GLU A 155 12.39 8.03 -14.34
CA GLU A 155 12.22 7.21 -15.55
C GLU A 155 12.60 5.76 -15.30
N ASP A 156 13.74 5.53 -14.66
CA ASP A 156 14.20 4.18 -14.30
C ASP A 156 13.20 3.48 -13.36
N PHE A 157 12.64 4.21 -12.40
CA PHE A 157 11.66 3.63 -11.47
C PHE A 157 10.34 3.32 -12.16
N GLU A 158 9.79 4.27 -12.93
CA GLU A 158 8.54 4.13 -13.68
C GLU A 158 8.61 2.95 -14.66
N ASN A 159 9.69 2.85 -15.43
CA ASN A 159 9.92 1.74 -16.37
C ASN A 159 10.05 0.40 -15.65
N ASN A 160 10.82 0.35 -14.56
CA ASN A 160 10.95 -0.87 -13.77
C ASN A 160 9.64 -1.24 -13.06
N PHE A 161 8.82 -0.29 -12.67
CA PHE A 161 7.51 -0.56 -12.07
C PHE A 161 6.60 -1.26 -13.07
N VAL A 162 6.51 -0.76 -14.31
CA VAL A 162 5.73 -1.41 -15.37
C VAL A 162 6.28 -2.81 -15.65
N LYS A 163 7.60 -2.94 -15.81
CA LYS A 163 8.26 -4.23 -16.09
C LYS A 163 8.02 -5.26 -14.99
N GLU A 164 8.21 -4.87 -13.73
CA GLU A 164 8.20 -5.78 -12.59
C GLU A 164 6.80 -6.03 -12.06
N TYR A 165 5.87 -5.08 -12.13
CA TYR A 165 4.60 -5.17 -11.41
C TYR A 165 3.35 -5.12 -12.28
N VAL A 166 3.47 -4.76 -13.56
CA VAL A 166 2.31 -4.67 -14.47
C VAL A 166 2.36 -5.78 -15.49
N ASP A 167 1.42 -6.69 -15.37
CA ASP A 167 1.18 -7.69 -16.37
C ASP A 167 0.35 -7.10 -17.51
N ARG A 168 0.89 -7.16 -18.72
CA ARG A 168 0.26 -6.57 -19.91
C ARG A 168 0.52 -7.40 -21.15
N ARG A 169 -0.32 -7.19 -22.15
CA ARG A 169 -0.07 -7.68 -23.51
C ARG A 169 1.01 -6.81 -24.17
N ALA A 170 1.78 -7.36 -25.10
CA ALA A 170 2.95 -6.69 -25.67
C ALA A 170 2.60 -5.40 -26.45
N ASP A 171 1.41 -5.37 -27.06
CA ASP A 171 0.82 -4.24 -27.78
C ASP A 171 0.38 -3.08 -26.86
N GLN A 172 0.11 -3.36 -25.58
CA GLN A 172 -0.32 -2.34 -24.62
C GLN A 172 0.88 -1.50 -24.17
N LYS A 173 1.01 -0.29 -24.68
CA LYS A 173 1.97 0.71 -24.19
C LYS A 173 1.43 1.37 -22.92
N ILE A 174 1.67 0.72 -21.78
CA ILE A 174 1.33 1.25 -20.45
C ILE A 174 2.48 2.12 -19.95
N GLN A 175 2.14 3.30 -19.46
CA GLN A 175 3.07 4.22 -18.81
C GLN A 175 2.76 4.32 -17.33
N ALA A 176 3.82 4.38 -16.52
CA ALA A 176 3.77 4.69 -15.11
C ALA A 176 4.13 6.17 -14.91
N LEU A 177 3.42 6.85 -14.02
CA LEU A 177 3.68 8.24 -13.65
C LEU A 177 3.75 8.34 -12.13
N LEU A 178 4.96 8.51 -11.59
CA LEU A 178 5.18 8.76 -10.17
C LEU A 178 4.61 10.10 -9.71
N THR A 179 4.18 10.16 -8.45
CA THR A 179 3.65 11.36 -7.80
C THR A 179 4.04 11.40 -6.34
N ASN A 180 3.92 12.57 -5.70
CA ASN A 180 4.30 12.77 -4.29
C ASN A 180 3.51 11.91 -3.28
N SER A 181 2.33 11.39 -3.64
CA SER A 181 1.51 10.51 -2.80
C SER A 181 0.39 9.86 -3.60
N GLY A 182 -0.30 8.85 -3.04
CA GLY A 182 -1.54 8.32 -3.64
C GLY A 182 -2.63 9.38 -3.82
N MET A 183 -2.71 10.36 -2.91
CA MET A 183 -3.60 11.52 -3.06
C MET A 183 -3.19 12.41 -4.23
N ALA A 184 -1.88 12.62 -4.44
CA ALA A 184 -1.39 13.39 -5.58
C ALA A 184 -1.67 12.67 -6.91
N ALA A 185 -1.56 11.33 -6.94
CA ALA A 185 -1.98 10.51 -8.07
C ALA A 185 -3.47 10.72 -8.39
N PHE A 186 -4.34 10.56 -7.38
CA PHE A 186 -5.78 10.79 -7.51
C PHE A 186 -6.10 12.22 -7.98
N THR A 187 -5.53 13.25 -7.37
CA THR A 187 -5.78 14.65 -7.74
C THR A 187 -5.35 14.96 -9.16
N THR A 188 -4.24 14.39 -9.62
CA THR A 188 -3.80 14.51 -11.02
C THR A 188 -4.84 13.93 -11.98
N ILE A 189 -5.33 12.72 -11.69
CA ILE A 189 -6.37 12.06 -12.50
C ILE A 189 -7.65 12.88 -12.51
N LEU A 190 -8.06 13.39 -11.35
CA LEU A 190 -9.24 14.23 -11.23
C LEU A 190 -9.11 15.52 -12.05
N ASN A 191 -7.96 16.20 -11.99
CA ASN A 191 -7.69 17.40 -12.78
C ASN A 191 -7.71 17.12 -14.29
N PHE A 192 -7.15 15.98 -14.72
CA PHE A 192 -7.25 15.51 -16.09
C PHE A 192 -8.72 15.32 -16.51
N LEU A 193 -9.50 14.58 -15.75
CA LEU A 193 -10.89 14.28 -16.09
C LEU A 193 -11.78 15.54 -16.08
N LEU A 194 -11.50 16.49 -15.19
CA LEU A 194 -12.18 17.78 -15.14
C LEU A 194 -11.86 18.63 -16.38
N SER A 195 -10.57 18.81 -16.65
CA SER A 195 -10.11 19.72 -17.70
C SER A 195 -10.42 19.21 -19.11
N GLU A 196 -10.42 17.89 -19.30
CA GLU A 196 -10.82 17.24 -20.55
C GLU A 196 -12.34 16.94 -20.60
N LYS A 197 -13.13 17.51 -19.67
CA LYS A 197 -14.61 17.42 -19.64
C LYS A 197 -15.15 15.99 -19.58
N LYS A 198 -14.36 15.03 -19.09
CA LYS A 198 -14.74 13.61 -18.95
C LYS A 198 -15.71 13.35 -17.80
N THR A 199 -15.96 14.36 -16.97
CA THR A 199 -16.89 14.34 -15.84
C THR A 199 -18.23 15.01 -16.12
N GLU A 200 -18.48 15.47 -17.36
CA GLU A 200 -19.79 15.99 -17.79
C GLU A 200 -20.79 14.84 -17.98
N GLY A 201 -21.50 14.48 -16.91
CA GLY A 201 -22.48 13.40 -16.90
C GLY A 201 -22.49 12.64 -15.57
N THR A 202 -23.16 11.49 -15.50
CA THR A 202 -23.21 10.70 -14.28
C THR A 202 -21.85 10.12 -13.91
N ILE A 203 -21.47 10.24 -12.64
CA ILE A 203 -20.30 9.65 -12.03
C ILE A 203 -20.78 8.60 -11.03
N LEU A 204 -20.31 7.35 -11.15
CA LEU A 204 -20.51 6.36 -10.11
C LEU A 204 -19.29 6.35 -9.18
N ILE A 205 -19.54 6.31 -7.88
CA ILE A 205 -18.48 6.15 -6.88
C ILE A 205 -18.85 5.05 -5.88
N GLY A 206 -17.90 4.16 -5.64
CA GLY A 206 -18.01 3.14 -4.60
C GLY A 206 -18.26 3.75 -3.22
N LYS A 207 -19.21 3.18 -2.49
CA LYS A 207 -19.54 3.63 -1.12
C LYS A 207 -18.37 3.52 -0.16
N SER A 208 -17.48 2.55 -0.41
CA SER A 208 -16.35 2.18 0.44
C SER A 208 -15.00 2.70 -0.07
N VAL A 209 -14.98 3.37 -1.23
CA VAL A 209 -13.80 4.08 -1.73
C VAL A 209 -13.22 4.95 -0.64
N TYR A 210 -11.89 5.05 -0.61
CA TYR A 210 -11.17 5.81 0.40
C TYR A 210 -11.77 7.21 0.62
N PHE A 211 -12.05 7.51 1.89
CA PHE A 211 -12.95 8.60 2.27
C PHE A 211 -12.52 9.99 1.78
N GLN A 212 -11.21 10.23 1.60
CA GLN A 212 -10.70 11.52 1.11
C GLN A 212 -11.05 11.72 -0.36
N TYR A 213 -10.93 10.69 -1.19
CA TYR A 213 -11.37 10.76 -2.60
C TYR A 213 -12.87 11.00 -2.67
N LYS A 214 -13.64 10.24 -1.87
CA LYS A 214 -15.10 10.36 -1.80
C LYS A 214 -15.54 11.76 -1.38
N GLN A 215 -14.88 12.34 -0.37
CA GLN A 215 -15.17 13.70 0.08
C GLN A 215 -14.90 14.73 -1.02
N ILE A 216 -13.78 14.62 -1.74
CA ILE A 216 -13.44 15.53 -2.84
C ILE A 216 -14.49 15.40 -3.96
N ILE A 217 -14.74 14.17 -4.46
CA ILE A 217 -15.68 13.93 -5.56
C ILE A 217 -17.09 14.39 -5.19
N SER A 218 -17.59 13.99 -4.02
CA SER A 218 -18.97 14.31 -3.61
C SER A 218 -19.19 15.81 -3.44
N LYS A 219 -18.17 16.55 -2.97
CA LYS A 219 -18.24 18.02 -2.84
C LYS A 219 -18.06 18.74 -4.18
N SER A 220 -17.21 18.23 -5.07
CA SER A 220 -16.95 18.85 -6.38
C SER A 220 -18.08 18.64 -7.40
N PHE A 221 -18.80 17.51 -7.32
CA PHE A 221 -19.72 17.07 -8.37
C PHE A 221 -21.15 16.82 -7.90
N TYR A 222 -21.51 17.24 -6.68
CA TYR A 222 -22.76 16.94 -5.95
C TYR A 222 -23.93 16.32 -6.73
N ARG A 223 -24.46 16.98 -7.77
CA ARG A 223 -25.65 16.52 -8.51
C ARG A 223 -25.40 15.35 -9.48
N SER A 224 -24.17 15.11 -9.90
CA SER A 224 -23.82 14.07 -10.86
C SER A 224 -23.29 12.79 -10.24
N VAL A 225 -23.00 12.79 -8.94
CA VAL A 225 -22.43 11.64 -8.22
C VAL A 225 -23.53 10.71 -7.73
N ILE A 226 -23.41 9.42 -8.05
CA ILE A 226 -24.26 8.36 -7.53
C ILE A 226 -23.38 7.36 -6.78
N GLU A 227 -23.66 7.18 -5.50
CA GLU A 227 -22.98 6.17 -4.69
C GLU A 227 -23.51 4.75 -4.97
N ILE A 228 -22.58 3.81 -5.14
CA ILE A 228 -22.84 2.41 -5.47
C ILE A 228 -22.21 1.47 -4.44
N SER A 229 -22.89 0.39 -4.11
CA SER A 229 -22.30 -0.63 -3.22
C SER A 229 -21.32 -1.49 -4.03
N GLU A 230 -20.08 -1.58 -3.58
CA GLU A 230 -19.03 -2.43 -4.17
C GLU A 230 -19.09 -3.87 -3.66
N VAL A 231 -19.90 -4.14 -2.62
CA VAL A 231 -20.09 -5.48 -2.04
C VAL A 231 -20.92 -6.37 -2.97
N ASP A 232 -21.77 -5.76 -3.79
CA ASP A 232 -22.70 -6.42 -4.71
C ASP A 232 -22.32 -6.09 -6.17
N THR A 233 -21.49 -6.96 -6.75
CA THR A 233 -20.97 -6.78 -8.12
C THR A 233 -22.10 -6.74 -9.17
N ASP A 234 -23.13 -7.56 -9.03
CA ASP A 234 -24.23 -7.62 -10.01
C ASP A 234 -25.05 -6.33 -9.98
N ARG A 235 -25.31 -5.79 -8.79
CA ARG A 235 -25.96 -4.48 -8.65
C ARG A 235 -25.09 -3.36 -9.20
N LEU A 236 -23.77 -3.42 -9.01
CA LEU A 236 -22.83 -2.47 -9.61
C LEU A 236 -22.96 -2.48 -11.14
N ILE A 237 -22.87 -3.66 -11.76
CA ILE A 237 -22.99 -3.84 -13.21
C ILE A 237 -24.36 -3.34 -13.71
N LYS A 238 -25.45 -3.73 -13.06
CA LYS A 238 -26.80 -3.25 -13.38
C LYS A 238 -26.89 -1.72 -13.32
N THR A 239 -26.24 -1.10 -12.34
CA THR A 239 -26.23 0.36 -12.19
C THR A 239 -25.44 1.03 -13.30
N ILE A 240 -24.30 0.46 -13.71
CA ILE A 240 -23.52 0.96 -14.87
C ILE A 240 -24.41 0.98 -16.13
N PHE A 241 -25.11 -0.11 -16.43
CA PHE A 241 -25.97 -0.17 -17.61
C PHE A 241 -27.20 0.74 -17.54
N THR A 242 -27.76 0.93 -16.34
CA THR A 242 -28.96 1.77 -16.14
C THR A 242 -28.63 3.27 -16.16
N ARG A 243 -27.52 3.65 -15.53
CA ARG A 243 -27.14 5.06 -15.32
C ARG A 243 -26.23 5.61 -16.40
N LYS A 244 -25.59 4.73 -17.19
CA LYS A 244 -24.67 5.08 -18.28
C LYS A 244 -23.64 6.14 -17.86
N PRO A 245 -22.83 5.86 -16.83
CA PRO A 245 -21.89 6.84 -16.31
C PRO A 245 -20.75 7.12 -17.28
N LYS A 246 -20.20 8.33 -17.18
CA LYS A 246 -18.93 8.70 -17.84
C LYS A 246 -17.72 8.22 -17.06
N VAL A 247 -17.82 8.19 -15.73
CA VAL A 247 -16.72 7.78 -14.84
C VAL A 247 -17.23 6.85 -13.74
N VAL A 248 -16.46 5.81 -13.46
CA VAL A 248 -16.67 4.86 -12.35
C VAL A 248 -15.41 4.85 -11.48
N TYR A 249 -15.55 5.27 -10.23
CA TYR A 249 -14.51 5.21 -9.20
C TYR A 249 -14.79 4.04 -8.26
N ILE A 250 -13.87 3.08 -8.19
CA ILE A 250 -13.95 1.92 -7.29
C ILE A 250 -12.56 1.56 -6.79
N ASP A 251 -12.50 0.85 -5.66
CA ASP A 251 -11.26 0.24 -5.20
C ASP A 251 -11.20 -1.21 -5.69
N SER A 252 -10.00 -1.71 -5.99
CA SER A 252 -9.78 -3.14 -6.27
C SER A 252 -10.07 -4.03 -5.06
N LEU A 253 -9.78 -3.50 -3.86
CA LEU A 253 -10.18 -3.96 -2.54
C LEU A 253 -10.26 -2.72 -1.66
N SER A 254 -11.42 -2.41 -1.10
CA SER A 254 -11.58 -1.16 -0.36
C SER A 254 -11.12 -1.29 1.10
N ASN A 255 -10.41 -0.29 1.58
CA ASN A 255 -10.07 -0.17 3.00
C ASN A 255 -11.23 0.46 3.79
N SER A 256 -12.32 -0.28 3.94
CA SER A 256 -13.53 0.09 4.69
C SER A 256 -13.97 -1.04 5.63
N ILE A 257 -15.04 -0.81 6.41
CA ILE A 257 -15.55 -1.79 7.38
C ILE A 257 -15.93 -3.13 6.75
N ASP A 258 -16.51 -3.12 5.54
CA ASP A 258 -17.01 -4.32 4.85
C ASP A 258 -15.97 -4.99 3.94
N ILE A 259 -14.79 -4.38 3.78
CA ILE A 259 -13.72 -4.81 2.86
C ILE A 259 -14.25 -5.28 1.48
N PRO A 260 -15.00 -4.46 0.74
CA PRO A 260 -15.52 -4.86 -0.57
C PRO A 260 -14.39 -5.23 -1.52
N VAL A 261 -14.64 -6.28 -2.32
CA VAL A 261 -13.75 -6.72 -3.39
C VAL A 261 -14.61 -6.93 -4.62
N PRO A 262 -14.84 -5.91 -5.46
CA PRO A 262 -15.64 -6.08 -6.67
C PRO A 262 -15.00 -7.10 -7.61
N ASP A 263 -15.80 -7.96 -8.26
CA ASP A 263 -15.28 -8.88 -9.27
C ASP A 263 -14.98 -8.10 -10.57
N LEU A 264 -13.78 -7.54 -10.66
CA LEU A 264 -13.34 -6.74 -11.80
C LEU A 264 -13.37 -7.52 -13.12
N LYS A 265 -13.14 -8.85 -13.07
CA LYS A 265 -13.25 -9.68 -14.27
C LYS A 265 -14.68 -9.69 -14.77
N TRP A 266 -15.64 -9.97 -13.89
CA TRP A 266 -17.05 -9.97 -14.25
C TRP A 266 -17.55 -8.59 -14.72
N ILE A 267 -17.11 -7.51 -14.06
CA ILE A 267 -17.43 -6.14 -14.44
C ILE A 267 -16.92 -5.84 -15.86
N PHE A 268 -15.63 -6.08 -16.14
CA PHE A 268 -15.08 -5.76 -17.46
C PHE A 268 -15.63 -6.65 -18.56
N GLU A 269 -15.80 -7.96 -18.33
CA GLU A 269 -16.45 -8.85 -19.31
C GLU A 269 -17.86 -8.38 -19.66
N SER A 270 -18.64 -7.95 -18.67
CA SER A 270 -19.98 -7.39 -18.87
C SER A 270 -19.95 -6.08 -19.66
N VAL A 271 -19.12 -5.13 -19.24
CA VAL A 271 -19.02 -3.80 -19.86
C VAL A 271 -18.52 -3.90 -21.30
N VAL A 272 -17.46 -4.67 -21.56
CA VAL A 272 -16.91 -4.86 -22.91
C VAL A 272 -17.95 -5.46 -23.86
N LYS A 273 -18.78 -6.40 -23.38
CA LYS A 273 -19.81 -7.04 -24.20
C LYS A 273 -20.91 -6.06 -24.62
N SER A 274 -21.37 -5.21 -23.71
CA SER A 274 -22.68 -4.54 -23.86
C SER A 274 -22.63 -3.02 -23.79
N TYR A 275 -21.57 -2.40 -23.25
CA TYR A 275 -21.47 -0.95 -23.12
C TYR A 275 -20.81 -0.35 -24.36
N LYS A 276 -21.48 0.61 -25.01
CA LYS A 276 -21.02 1.20 -26.30
C LYS A 276 -20.52 2.63 -26.19
N GLU A 277 -20.89 3.34 -25.12
CA GLU A 277 -20.45 4.72 -24.89
C GLU A 277 -19.06 4.75 -24.26
N GLU A 278 -18.39 5.91 -24.34
CA GLU A 278 -17.11 6.14 -23.64
C GLU A 278 -17.33 6.08 -22.12
N ILE A 279 -16.47 5.32 -21.42
CA ILE A 279 -16.49 5.17 -19.96
C ILE A 279 -15.07 5.07 -19.40
N TYR A 280 -14.83 5.81 -18.32
CA TYR A 280 -13.58 5.79 -17.58
C TYR A 280 -13.73 4.97 -16.29
N PHE A 281 -12.87 3.96 -16.11
CA PHE A 281 -12.68 3.26 -14.85
C PHE A 281 -11.44 3.79 -14.16
N ILE A 282 -11.63 4.35 -12.96
CA ILE A 282 -10.56 4.84 -12.10
C ILE A 282 -10.48 3.89 -10.91
N ILE A 283 -9.40 3.12 -10.83
CA ILE A 283 -9.24 2.05 -9.84
C ILE A 283 -8.11 2.36 -8.88
N ASP A 284 -8.42 2.49 -7.58
CA ASP A 284 -7.38 2.43 -6.54
C ASP A 284 -6.96 0.96 -6.35
N ASN A 285 -5.72 0.67 -6.73
CA ASN A 285 -5.14 -0.67 -6.66
C ASN A 285 -4.25 -0.88 -5.42
N THR A 286 -4.19 0.08 -4.50
CA THR A 286 -3.28 0.09 -3.35
C THR A 286 -3.38 -1.18 -2.51
N CYS A 287 -4.59 -1.70 -2.29
CA CYS A 287 -4.84 -2.81 -1.37
C CYS A 287 -4.51 -4.20 -1.92
N LEU A 288 -4.39 -4.36 -3.24
CA LEU A 288 -4.01 -5.62 -3.90
C LEU A 288 -2.65 -5.52 -4.62
N SER A 289 -2.22 -4.31 -4.95
CA SER A 289 -0.99 -4.01 -5.69
C SER A 289 -0.83 -4.94 -6.90
N LYS A 290 0.38 -5.45 -7.16
CA LYS A 290 0.68 -6.30 -8.31
C LYS A 290 -0.12 -7.61 -8.43
N THR A 291 -0.95 -7.98 -7.45
CA THR A 291 -1.76 -9.22 -7.54
C THR A 291 -3.07 -9.01 -8.30
N CYS A 292 -3.49 -7.76 -8.46
CA CYS A 292 -4.62 -7.39 -9.30
C CYS A 292 -4.07 -6.83 -10.63
N GLN A 293 -4.48 -7.42 -11.76
CA GLN A 293 -3.95 -7.07 -13.09
C GLN A 293 -5.08 -6.68 -14.08
N PRO A 294 -5.79 -5.55 -13.86
CA PRO A 294 -6.95 -5.16 -14.66
C PRO A 294 -6.68 -5.00 -16.16
N TYR A 295 -5.47 -4.58 -16.55
CA TYR A 295 -5.11 -4.39 -17.96
C TYR A 295 -5.15 -5.68 -18.79
N LYS A 296 -4.97 -6.85 -18.17
CA LYS A 296 -5.11 -8.16 -18.81
C LYS A 296 -6.57 -8.53 -19.11
N LEU A 297 -7.52 -7.90 -18.42
CA LEU A 297 -8.95 -8.22 -18.52
C LEU A 297 -9.64 -7.51 -19.68
N ILE A 298 -9.02 -6.47 -20.25
CA ILE A 298 -9.62 -5.63 -21.30
C ILE A 298 -9.08 -6.05 -22.69
N PRO A 299 -9.93 -6.54 -23.60
CA PRO A 299 -9.52 -6.90 -24.96
C PRO A 299 -9.02 -5.71 -25.79
N HIS A 300 -8.13 -5.95 -26.75
CA HIS A 300 -7.54 -4.90 -27.61
C HIS A 300 -8.57 -4.07 -28.37
N HIS A 301 -9.63 -4.72 -28.86
CA HIS A 301 -10.65 -4.09 -29.69
C HIS A 301 -11.60 -3.19 -28.89
N CYS A 302 -11.52 -3.18 -27.56
CA CYS A 302 -12.32 -2.32 -26.71
C CYS A 302 -11.68 -0.92 -26.62
N ASN A 303 -12.22 0.00 -27.42
CA ASN A 303 -11.73 1.38 -27.52
C ASN A 303 -12.54 2.38 -26.69
N ASN A 304 -13.74 2.01 -26.24
CA ASN A 304 -14.63 2.90 -25.49
C ASN A 304 -14.44 2.80 -23.96
N LEU A 305 -13.62 1.87 -23.48
CA LEU A 305 -13.28 1.72 -22.07
C LEU A 305 -11.87 2.24 -21.82
N HIS A 306 -11.79 3.29 -21.02
CA HIS A 306 -10.55 3.89 -20.54
C HIS A 306 -10.29 3.41 -19.13
N LEU A 307 -9.10 2.86 -18.89
CA LEU A 307 -8.71 2.35 -17.58
C LEU A 307 -7.53 3.17 -17.08
N ILE A 308 -7.68 3.73 -15.89
CA ILE A 308 -6.63 4.42 -15.15
C ILE A 308 -6.55 3.76 -13.78
N ILE A 309 -5.36 3.28 -13.43
CA ILE A 309 -5.09 2.66 -12.13
C ILE A 309 -4.16 3.60 -11.37
N PHE A 310 -4.33 3.69 -10.05
CA PHE A 310 -3.35 4.37 -9.21
C PHE A 310 -3.12 3.62 -7.90
N GLU A 311 -1.95 3.82 -7.28
CA GLU A 311 -1.59 3.19 -6.01
C GLU A 311 -0.87 4.17 -5.08
N SER A 312 -1.10 4.05 -3.76
CA SER A 312 -0.24 4.60 -2.73
C SER A 312 0.96 3.68 -2.52
N LEU A 313 2.15 4.13 -2.92
CA LEU A 313 3.36 3.32 -2.85
C LEU A 313 3.88 3.12 -1.42
N MET A 314 3.50 3.98 -0.47
CA MET A 314 3.87 3.88 0.96
C MET A 314 3.39 2.57 1.63
N LYS A 315 2.56 1.77 0.96
CA LYS A 315 2.08 0.47 1.46
C LYS A 315 3.06 -0.66 1.11
N TYR A 316 2.62 -1.62 0.31
CA TYR A 316 3.38 -2.82 0.03
C TYR A 316 4.67 -2.55 -0.76
N VAL A 317 4.66 -1.62 -1.71
CA VAL A 317 5.81 -1.29 -2.57
C VAL A 317 6.96 -0.66 -1.77
N HIS A 318 6.66 0.03 -0.67
CA HIS A 318 7.68 0.62 0.21
C HIS A 318 8.41 -0.41 1.11
N LEU A 319 8.04 -1.71 1.00
CA LEU A 319 8.64 -2.83 1.72
C LEU A 319 8.72 -2.62 3.25
N GLY A 320 7.72 -1.94 3.82
CA GLY A 320 7.64 -1.69 5.25
C GLY A 320 8.59 -0.63 5.81
N LEU A 321 9.38 0.07 4.96
CA LEU A 321 10.34 1.08 5.46
C LEU A 321 9.66 2.34 6.01
N ASP A 322 8.43 2.64 5.61
CA ASP A 322 7.61 3.75 6.14
C ASP A 322 8.40 5.08 6.19
N LYS A 323 8.96 5.51 5.03
CA LYS A 323 9.85 6.68 4.97
C LYS A 323 9.31 7.89 4.26
N ILE A 324 8.75 7.72 3.08
CA ILE A 324 8.19 8.82 2.30
C ILE A 324 6.80 8.46 1.81
N THR A 325 6.03 9.48 1.47
CA THR A 325 4.84 9.30 0.65
C THR A 325 5.26 9.22 -0.82
N ALA A 326 4.59 8.37 -1.57
CA ALA A 326 4.67 8.32 -3.01
C ALA A 326 3.39 7.70 -3.56
N GLY A 327 3.07 8.03 -4.80
CA GLY A 327 1.99 7.44 -5.56
C GLY A 327 2.43 7.12 -6.97
N ILE A 328 1.65 6.31 -7.67
CA ILE A 328 1.86 6.01 -9.09
C ILE A 328 0.53 6.00 -9.81
N ILE A 329 0.53 6.44 -11.06
CA ILE A 329 -0.59 6.32 -11.99
C ILE A 329 -0.16 5.40 -13.12
N LEU A 330 -1.00 4.45 -13.49
CA LEU A 330 -0.85 3.62 -14.69
C LEU A 330 -1.96 3.96 -15.67
N SER A 331 -1.59 4.34 -16.89
CA SER A 331 -2.51 4.64 -17.98
C SER A 331 -1.89 4.23 -19.33
N LYS A 332 -2.67 4.27 -20.41
CA LYS A 332 -2.21 3.90 -21.76
C LYS A 332 -2.53 4.99 -22.78
N GLY A 333 -1.75 5.03 -23.86
CA GLY A 333 -2.07 5.81 -25.06
C GLY A 333 -2.22 7.31 -24.79
N GLN A 334 -3.27 7.92 -25.34
CA GLN A 334 -3.44 9.37 -25.25
C GLN A 334 -3.78 9.85 -23.82
N ASP A 335 -4.47 9.03 -23.02
CA ASP A 335 -4.75 9.35 -21.62
C ASP A 335 -3.45 9.54 -20.83
N SER A 336 -2.44 8.70 -21.06
CA SER A 336 -1.18 8.81 -20.32
C SER A 336 -0.40 10.06 -20.67
N SER A 337 -0.35 10.45 -21.95
CA SER A 337 0.23 11.73 -22.37
C SER A 337 -0.49 12.93 -21.74
N LYS A 338 -1.82 12.90 -21.68
CA LYS A 338 -2.60 13.97 -21.04
C LYS A 338 -2.37 14.02 -19.53
N ILE A 339 -2.42 12.87 -18.85
CA ILE A 339 -2.20 12.79 -17.40
C ILE A 339 -0.78 13.26 -17.05
N PHE A 340 0.23 12.96 -17.88
CA PHE A 340 1.57 13.51 -17.72
C PHE A 340 1.57 15.05 -17.75
N GLU A 341 0.88 15.69 -18.72
CA GLU A 341 0.72 17.15 -18.74
C GLU A 341 0.02 17.68 -17.47
N TYR A 342 -1.06 17.02 -17.02
CA TYR A 342 -1.76 17.44 -15.80
C TYR A 342 -0.94 17.20 -14.53
N ARG A 343 -0.03 16.21 -14.51
CA ARG A 343 0.93 16.00 -13.42
C ARG A 343 1.86 17.20 -13.29
N LYS A 344 2.37 17.68 -14.43
CA LYS A 344 3.19 18.90 -14.52
C LYS A 344 2.42 20.10 -13.99
N HIS A 345 1.27 20.40 -14.59
CA HIS A 345 0.46 21.57 -14.22
C HIS A 345 -0.01 21.56 -12.75
N SER A 346 -0.29 20.39 -12.20
CA SER A 346 -0.73 20.24 -10.80
C SER A 346 0.42 20.27 -9.80
N GLY A 347 1.69 20.26 -10.25
CA GLY A 347 2.85 20.18 -9.36
C GLY A 347 2.87 18.89 -8.52
N THR A 348 2.27 17.81 -9.01
CA THR A 348 2.11 16.56 -8.28
C THR A 348 3.24 15.57 -8.51
N ASN A 349 4.19 15.90 -9.40
CA ASN A 349 5.34 15.06 -9.69
C ASN A 349 6.17 14.78 -8.43
N ILE A 350 6.74 13.58 -8.34
CA ILE A 350 7.54 13.17 -7.19
C ILE A 350 8.81 14.03 -7.07
N LEU A 351 9.31 14.23 -5.86
CA LEU A 351 10.63 14.83 -5.66
C LEU A 351 11.74 13.85 -6.07
N ASP A 352 12.78 14.33 -6.77
CA ASP A 352 13.90 13.52 -7.26
C ASP A 352 14.56 12.63 -6.19
N SER A 353 14.92 13.22 -5.04
CA SER A 353 15.51 12.49 -3.91
C SER A 353 14.59 11.41 -3.36
N SER A 354 13.27 11.63 -3.43
CA SER A 354 12.27 10.68 -2.95
C SER A 354 12.24 9.41 -3.81
N VAL A 355 12.51 9.49 -5.11
CA VAL A 355 12.56 8.30 -5.99
C VAL A 355 13.56 7.27 -5.46
N TYR A 356 14.74 7.72 -5.06
CA TYR A 356 15.80 6.86 -4.53
C TYR A 356 15.54 6.35 -3.11
N VAL A 357 14.58 6.95 -2.38
CA VAL A 357 14.15 6.44 -1.07
C VAL A 357 13.25 5.21 -1.22
N ILE A 358 12.50 5.11 -2.32
CA ILE A 358 11.67 3.93 -2.59
C ILE A 358 12.57 2.76 -3.01
N PRO A 359 12.42 1.57 -2.41
CA PRO A 359 13.12 0.39 -2.89
C PRO A 359 12.82 0.14 -4.37
N ARG A 360 13.86 -0.21 -5.15
CA ARG A 360 13.70 -0.52 -6.58
C ARG A 360 12.63 -1.63 -6.79
N PRO A 361 11.77 -1.50 -7.81
CA PRO A 361 10.81 -2.54 -8.15
C PRO A 361 11.48 -3.91 -8.31
N ASN A 362 10.92 -4.93 -7.68
CA ASN A 362 11.39 -6.31 -7.73
C ASN A 362 10.20 -7.26 -7.50
N ARG A 363 9.75 -7.94 -8.56
CA ARG A 363 8.57 -8.82 -8.50
C ARG A 363 8.69 -9.91 -7.45
N LEU A 364 9.85 -10.54 -7.34
CA LEU A 364 10.06 -11.68 -6.46
C LEU A 364 9.95 -11.27 -4.99
N ILE A 365 10.64 -10.20 -4.61
CA ILE A 365 10.60 -9.65 -3.24
C ILE A 365 9.17 -9.28 -2.86
N LEU A 366 8.50 -8.48 -3.71
CA LEU A 366 7.13 -8.06 -3.42
C LEU A 366 6.17 -9.27 -3.35
N SER A 367 6.38 -10.31 -4.18
CA SER A 367 5.55 -11.54 -4.12
C SER A 367 5.69 -12.22 -2.78
N LYS A 368 6.92 -12.50 -2.32
CA LYS A 368 7.17 -13.16 -1.03
C LYS A 368 6.51 -12.39 0.13
N ARG A 369 6.54 -11.06 0.10
CA ARG A 369 5.86 -10.22 1.10
C ARG A 369 4.34 -10.31 1.03
N LEU A 370 3.75 -10.26 -0.16
CA LEU A 370 2.30 -10.36 -0.32
C LEU A 370 1.80 -11.75 0.08
N ASP A 371 2.55 -12.81 -0.23
CA ASP A 371 2.26 -14.18 0.23
C ASP A 371 2.34 -14.27 1.76
N ARG A 372 3.31 -13.57 2.37
CA ARG A 372 3.40 -13.45 3.83
C ARG A 372 2.18 -12.76 4.42
N PHE A 373 1.81 -11.59 3.90
CA PHE A 373 0.62 -10.86 4.34
C PHE A 373 -0.64 -11.71 4.17
N GLN A 374 -0.79 -12.42 3.05
CA GLN A 374 -1.90 -13.34 2.80
C GLN A 374 -2.00 -14.40 3.89
N ARG A 375 -0.90 -15.13 4.14
CA ARG A 375 -0.86 -16.19 5.15
C ARG A 375 -1.20 -15.65 6.53
N ASN A 376 -0.57 -14.55 6.94
CA ASN A 376 -0.75 -13.97 8.26
C ASN A 376 -2.18 -13.43 8.45
N ALA A 377 -2.75 -12.79 7.43
CA ALA A 377 -4.12 -12.26 7.47
C ALA A 377 -5.14 -13.39 7.53
N PHE A 378 -4.98 -14.41 6.69
CA PHE A 378 -5.86 -15.58 6.70
C PHE A 378 -5.78 -16.33 8.03
N PHE A 379 -4.58 -16.61 8.54
CA PHE A 379 -4.39 -17.26 9.85
C PHE A 379 -5.12 -16.49 10.96
N LEU A 380 -4.85 -15.18 11.08
CA LEU A 380 -5.50 -14.34 12.09
C LEU A 380 -7.03 -14.34 11.90
N ALA A 381 -7.51 -14.16 10.66
CA ALA A 381 -8.94 -14.13 10.36
C ALA A 381 -9.63 -15.43 10.79
N THR A 382 -9.05 -16.59 10.45
CA THR A 382 -9.61 -17.89 10.80
C THR A 382 -9.57 -18.15 12.30
N SER A 383 -8.46 -17.86 12.98
CA SER A 383 -8.35 -18.07 14.43
C SER A 383 -9.32 -17.19 15.21
N LEU A 384 -9.48 -15.93 14.79
CA LEU A 384 -10.45 -15.04 15.42
C LEU A 384 -11.89 -15.45 15.11
N GLN A 385 -12.20 -15.87 13.88
CA GLN A 385 -13.55 -16.32 13.51
C GLN A 385 -13.94 -17.60 14.25
N GLU A 386 -13.03 -18.57 14.36
CA GLU A 386 -13.24 -19.80 15.16
C GLU A 386 -13.49 -19.47 16.64
N PHE A 387 -12.73 -18.53 17.22
CA PHE A 387 -13.00 -18.06 18.57
C PHE A 387 -14.39 -17.42 18.69
N VAL A 388 -14.80 -16.60 17.72
CA VAL A 388 -16.14 -15.98 17.71
C VAL A 388 -17.25 -17.04 17.65
N ASP A 389 -17.10 -18.05 16.80
CA ASP A 389 -18.10 -19.10 16.59
C ASP A 389 -18.24 -20.02 17.82
N ASN A 390 -17.14 -20.29 18.52
CA ASN A 390 -17.13 -21.14 19.72
C ASN A 390 -17.50 -20.41 21.02
N ASN A 391 -17.68 -19.09 21.01
CA ASN A 391 -17.94 -18.29 22.20
C ASN A 391 -19.18 -17.40 22.05
N GLU A 392 -20.33 -17.88 22.51
CA GLU A 392 -21.62 -17.17 22.41
C GLU A 392 -21.61 -15.77 23.04
N ASN A 393 -20.80 -15.56 24.08
CA ASN A 393 -20.65 -14.30 24.80
C ASN A 393 -19.54 -13.39 24.23
N CYS A 394 -18.94 -13.75 23.09
CA CYS A 394 -17.92 -12.93 22.44
C CYS A 394 -18.48 -11.54 22.08
N PRO A 395 -17.73 -10.44 22.34
CA PRO A 395 -18.18 -9.09 22.00
C PRO A 395 -18.28 -8.83 20.49
N LEU A 396 -17.68 -9.69 19.68
CA LEU A 396 -17.74 -9.62 18.23
C LEU A 396 -18.96 -10.39 17.68
N LYS A 397 -19.50 -9.88 16.59
CA LYS A 397 -20.52 -10.54 15.77
C LYS A 397 -19.88 -11.47 14.74
N LYS A 398 -18.82 -11.02 14.07
CA LYS A 398 -18.01 -11.79 13.12
C LYS A 398 -16.71 -11.07 12.77
N ILE A 399 -15.81 -11.77 12.13
CA ILE A 399 -14.63 -11.21 11.47
C ILE A 399 -14.98 -10.89 10.01
N ILE A 400 -14.53 -9.74 9.54
CA ILE A 400 -14.63 -9.37 8.12
C ILE A 400 -13.27 -9.58 7.48
N TYR A 401 -13.20 -10.52 6.55
CA TYR A 401 -12.04 -10.78 5.71
C TYR A 401 -12.47 -11.46 4.41
N PRO A 402 -12.02 -11.01 3.23
CA PRO A 402 -12.44 -11.58 1.95
C PRO A 402 -12.15 -13.09 1.79
N GLY A 403 -11.18 -13.63 2.52
CA GLY A 403 -10.85 -15.06 2.51
C GLY A 403 -11.77 -15.96 3.34
N LEU A 404 -12.73 -15.41 4.10
CA LEU A 404 -13.66 -16.20 4.91
C LEU A 404 -14.97 -16.49 4.15
N SER A 405 -15.54 -17.67 4.35
CA SER A 405 -16.78 -18.11 3.67
C SER A 405 -18.01 -17.26 3.99
N ASN A 406 -17.98 -16.50 5.08
CA ASN A 406 -19.02 -15.56 5.50
C ASN A 406 -18.90 -14.17 4.86
N HIS A 407 -17.93 -13.98 3.95
CA HIS A 407 -17.70 -12.72 3.23
C HIS A 407 -18.42 -12.72 1.86
N PRO A 408 -19.12 -11.64 1.47
CA PRO A 408 -19.85 -11.59 0.20
C PRO A 408 -18.99 -11.85 -1.05
N SER A 409 -17.70 -11.47 -1.02
CA SER A 409 -16.78 -11.70 -2.14
C SER A 409 -16.12 -13.08 -2.18
N TYR A 410 -16.32 -13.92 -1.16
CA TYR A 410 -15.75 -15.27 -1.10
C TYR A 410 -15.94 -16.13 -2.37
N PRO A 411 -17.06 -16.01 -3.13
CA PRO A 411 -17.25 -16.73 -4.38
C PRO A 411 -16.12 -16.57 -5.41
N TRP A 412 -15.47 -15.41 -5.48
CA TRP A 412 -14.34 -15.15 -6.38
C TRP A 412 -13.02 -14.89 -5.63
N SER A 413 -13.06 -14.23 -4.47
CA SER A 413 -11.86 -13.87 -3.72
C SER A 413 -11.06 -15.08 -3.23
N ARG A 414 -11.71 -16.23 -2.99
CA ARG A 414 -11.01 -17.47 -2.59
C ARG A 414 -10.01 -17.97 -3.65
N LYS A 415 -10.13 -17.52 -4.89
CA LYS A 415 -9.23 -17.86 -6.01
C LYS A 415 -8.11 -16.83 -6.20
N MET A 416 -8.16 -15.70 -5.50
CA MET A 416 -7.12 -14.67 -5.56
C MET A 416 -5.89 -15.15 -4.77
N SER A 417 -4.70 -14.85 -5.27
CA SER A 417 -3.45 -15.15 -4.56
C SER A 417 -3.27 -14.28 -3.30
N PHE A 418 -3.93 -13.12 -3.26
CA PHE A 418 -3.89 -12.18 -2.15
C PHE A 418 -5.26 -11.53 -1.96
N GLN A 419 -5.73 -11.50 -0.72
CA GLN A 419 -7.07 -11.09 -0.29
C GLN A 419 -7.01 -9.87 0.64
N GLY A 420 -5.89 -9.17 0.66
CA GLY A 420 -5.60 -8.04 1.55
C GLY A 420 -4.83 -8.44 2.80
N SER A 421 -4.17 -7.46 3.43
CA SER A 421 -3.33 -7.64 4.63
C SER A 421 -4.02 -7.20 5.92
N PHE A 422 -5.35 -7.17 5.96
CA PHE A 422 -6.06 -6.69 7.14
C PHE A 422 -7.40 -7.38 7.35
N VAL A 423 -7.78 -7.48 8.62
CA VAL A 423 -9.05 -8.02 9.10
C VAL A 423 -9.78 -6.94 9.88
N ASN A 424 -11.11 -6.88 9.77
CA ASN A 424 -11.91 -5.97 10.60
C ASN A 424 -12.71 -6.74 11.64
N LEU A 425 -12.82 -6.14 12.81
CA LEU A 425 -13.62 -6.67 13.90
C LEU A 425 -15.01 -6.03 13.85
N LEU A 426 -16.05 -6.81 13.55
CA LEU A 426 -17.43 -6.34 13.63
C LEU A 426 -17.97 -6.61 15.02
N PHE A 427 -18.11 -5.58 15.85
CA PHE A 427 -18.66 -5.69 17.20
C PHE A 427 -20.18 -5.92 17.19
N ARG A 428 -20.70 -6.56 18.23
CA ARG A 428 -22.14 -6.57 18.51
C ARG A 428 -22.60 -5.18 18.96
N GLU A 429 -23.88 -4.87 18.77
CA GLU A 429 -24.44 -3.52 18.96
C GLU A 429 -24.12 -2.94 20.35
N GLU A 430 -24.12 -3.78 21.39
CA GLU A 430 -23.83 -3.40 22.77
C GLU A 430 -22.34 -3.08 23.06
N PHE A 431 -21.44 -3.39 22.12
CA PHE A 431 -20.01 -3.09 22.17
C PHE A 431 -19.55 -2.13 21.07
N ASP A 432 -20.41 -1.83 20.09
CA ASP A 432 -20.06 -1.07 18.88
C ASP A 432 -20.18 0.45 19.12
N SER A 433 -19.21 0.99 19.84
CA SER A 433 -19.08 2.43 20.08
C SER A 433 -17.61 2.86 20.08
N ILE A 434 -17.35 4.13 19.76
CA ILE A 434 -16.00 4.71 19.73
C ILE A 434 -15.25 4.49 21.06
N SER A 435 -15.94 4.70 22.19
CA SER A 435 -15.34 4.52 23.53
C SER A 435 -14.91 3.06 23.76
N GLN A 436 -15.77 2.11 23.40
CA GLN A 436 -15.46 0.69 23.51
C GLN A 436 -14.33 0.29 22.57
N HIS A 437 -14.32 0.79 21.33
CA HIS A 437 -13.24 0.50 20.39
C HIS A 437 -11.88 1.00 20.90
N LYS A 438 -11.81 2.22 21.44
CA LYS A 438 -10.59 2.75 22.07
C LYS A 438 -10.15 1.90 23.26
N LYS A 439 -11.09 1.54 24.15
CA LYS A 439 -10.83 0.66 25.29
C LYS A 439 -10.30 -0.71 24.86
N PHE A 440 -10.86 -1.30 23.80
CA PHE A 440 -10.40 -2.58 23.27
C PHE A 440 -8.94 -2.48 22.78
N ILE A 441 -8.62 -1.44 22.01
CA ILE A 441 -7.24 -1.19 21.54
C ILE A 441 -6.29 -1.04 22.73
N ASP A 442 -6.64 -0.22 23.72
CA ASP A 442 -5.80 -0.02 24.90
C ASP A 442 -5.54 -1.32 25.68
N GLN A 443 -6.57 -2.17 25.80
CA GLN A 443 -6.44 -3.48 26.45
C GLN A 443 -5.57 -4.44 25.63
N ALA A 444 -5.74 -4.48 24.31
CA ALA A 444 -4.91 -5.29 23.42
C ALA A 444 -3.43 -4.91 23.51
N ILE A 445 -3.12 -3.61 23.54
CA ILE A 445 -1.73 -3.12 23.70
C ILE A 445 -1.17 -3.48 25.08
N LYS A 446 -1.97 -3.37 26.15
CA LYS A 446 -1.54 -3.78 27.51
C LYS A 446 -1.26 -5.28 27.58
N GLU A 447 -2.11 -6.10 26.98
CA GLU A 447 -1.93 -7.55 26.93
C GLU A 447 -0.71 -7.94 26.10
N ALA A 448 -0.49 -7.29 24.95
CA ALA A 448 0.72 -7.45 24.14
C ALA A 448 1.98 -7.13 24.95
N LYS A 449 1.98 -5.99 25.67
CA LYS A 449 3.10 -5.59 26.54
C LYS A 449 3.37 -6.60 27.64
N LYS A 450 2.32 -7.12 28.31
CA LYS A 450 2.44 -8.14 29.35
C LYS A 450 3.09 -9.43 28.82
N ARG A 451 2.82 -9.78 27.56
CA ARG A 451 3.34 -10.99 26.90
C ARG A 451 4.65 -10.77 26.13
N ASN A 452 5.19 -9.56 26.12
CA ASN A 452 6.35 -9.19 25.31
C ASN A 452 6.15 -9.47 23.80
N VAL A 453 4.94 -9.17 23.30
CA VAL A 453 4.53 -9.30 21.90
C VAL A 453 4.53 -7.92 21.24
N GLU A 454 5.13 -7.81 20.06
CA GLU A 454 5.15 -6.57 19.32
C GLU A 454 3.80 -6.35 18.61
N LEU A 455 3.03 -5.37 19.08
CA LEU A 455 1.76 -4.95 18.50
C LEU A 455 1.67 -3.43 18.61
N VAL A 456 1.34 -2.76 17.51
CA VAL A 456 1.32 -1.29 17.45
C VAL A 456 -0.10 -0.76 17.33
N ALA A 457 -0.49 0.19 18.17
CA ALA A 457 -1.69 1.00 17.94
C ALA A 457 -1.34 2.13 16.96
N GLY A 458 -1.68 1.98 15.69
CA GLY A 458 -1.22 2.94 14.67
C GLY A 458 -1.91 2.83 13.32
N THR A 459 -1.91 3.93 12.57
CA THR A 459 -2.51 4.02 11.24
C THR A 459 -1.75 3.20 10.19
N SER A 460 -2.27 3.17 8.96
CA SER A 460 -1.65 2.52 7.79
C SER A 460 -1.64 0.98 7.82
N PHE A 461 -1.11 0.37 6.76
CA PHE A 461 -1.00 -1.08 6.52
C PHE A 461 0.13 -1.36 5.51
N GLY A 462 0.46 -2.64 5.28
CA GLY A 462 1.55 -3.04 4.39
C GLY A 462 2.95 -2.92 5.01
N LEU A 463 3.01 -2.87 6.34
CA LEU A 463 4.23 -2.67 7.14
C LEU A 463 4.71 -3.98 7.76
N ASP A 464 5.91 -3.99 8.36
CA ASP A 464 6.47 -5.23 8.94
C ASP A 464 5.84 -5.65 10.27
N ILE A 465 5.28 -4.69 11.00
CA ILE A 465 4.70 -4.90 12.33
C ILE A 465 3.19 -4.75 12.25
N THR A 466 2.46 -5.69 12.84
CA THR A 466 1.02 -5.72 12.94
C THR A 466 0.50 -4.50 13.69
N ARG A 467 -0.51 -3.88 13.11
CA ARG A 467 -1.14 -2.66 13.63
C ARG A 467 -2.61 -2.85 13.90
N ILE A 468 -3.05 -2.40 15.07
CA ILE A 468 -4.48 -2.30 15.41
C ILE A 468 -4.88 -0.82 15.43
N TYR A 469 -5.99 -0.47 14.78
CA TYR A 469 -6.40 0.94 14.66
C TYR A 469 -7.91 1.13 14.55
N LEU A 470 -8.40 2.21 15.15
CA LEU A 470 -9.76 2.71 14.98
C LEU A 470 -9.81 3.62 13.73
N THR A 471 -10.37 3.08 12.65
CA THR A 471 -10.42 3.74 11.34
C THR A 471 -11.70 4.59 11.19
N SER A 472 -11.68 5.56 10.27
CA SER A 472 -12.85 6.37 9.88
C SER A 472 -13.48 7.22 10.99
N LEU A 473 -12.71 7.64 12.01
CA LEU A 473 -13.22 8.45 13.11
C LEU A 473 -13.65 9.87 12.68
N TRP A 474 -13.00 10.45 11.67
CA TRP A 474 -13.10 11.87 11.29
C TRP A 474 -13.75 12.08 9.92
N THR A 475 -14.57 11.14 9.45
CA THR A 475 -15.21 11.24 8.13
C THR A 475 -16.73 11.21 8.23
N ASP A 476 -17.37 12.09 7.45
CA ASP A 476 -18.84 12.13 7.31
C ASP A 476 -19.38 10.91 6.53
N PHE A 477 -18.49 10.14 5.88
CA PHE A 477 -18.87 9.13 4.88
C PHE A 477 -18.60 7.68 5.31
N GLY A 478 -18.14 7.45 6.54
CA GLY A 478 -17.76 6.12 7.03
C GLY A 478 -18.19 5.85 8.45
N ARG A 479 -18.42 4.58 8.77
CA ARG A 479 -18.66 4.12 10.14
C ARG A 479 -17.31 3.81 10.80
N PRO A 480 -17.04 4.24 12.05
CA PRO A 480 -15.83 3.85 12.75
C PRO A 480 -15.75 2.34 12.98
N PHE A 481 -14.59 1.73 12.76
CA PHE A 481 -14.36 0.29 12.95
C PHE A 481 -12.92 0.00 13.39
N ILE A 482 -12.71 -1.15 14.04
CA ILE A 482 -11.36 -1.63 14.35
C ILE A 482 -10.84 -2.48 13.19
N ARG A 483 -9.69 -2.07 12.67
CA ARG A 483 -8.90 -2.84 11.70
C ARG A 483 -7.64 -3.37 12.38
N ILE A 484 -7.32 -4.63 12.13
CA ILE A 484 -6.00 -5.19 12.42
C ILE A 484 -5.31 -5.42 11.06
N ALA A 485 -4.30 -4.60 10.76
CA ALA A 485 -3.44 -4.77 9.59
C ALA A 485 -2.24 -5.63 9.99
N VAL A 486 -2.18 -6.86 9.49
CA VAL A 486 -1.10 -7.80 9.82
C VAL A 486 0.21 -7.35 9.19
N GLY A 487 1.31 -7.63 9.88
CA GLY A 487 2.66 -7.39 9.41
C GLY A 487 3.26 -8.59 8.67
N THR A 488 4.59 -8.61 8.61
CA THR A 488 5.39 -9.71 8.04
C THR A 488 5.97 -10.62 9.11
N GLU A 489 5.37 -10.63 10.30
CA GLU A 489 5.85 -11.46 11.40
C GLU A 489 5.94 -12.93 11.01
N ASP A 490 6.91 -13.61 11.61
CA ASP A 490 7.03 -15.05 11.50
C ASP A 490 5.84 -15.75 12.16
N MET A 491 5.57 -16.98 11.74
CA MET A 491 4.36 -17.70 12.13
C MET A 491 4.21 -17.86 13.66
N MET A 492 5.30 -18.04 14.40
CA MET A 492 5.25 -18.13 15.86
C MET A 492 4.81 -16.81 16.50
N MET A 493 5.32 -15.68 16.00
CA MET A 493 4.88 -14.36 16.48
C MET A 493 3.42 -14.07 16.11
N MET A 494 2.97 -14.50 14.92
CA MET A 494 1.56 -14.39 14.55
C MET A 494 0.63 -15.19 15.47
N GLY A 495 1.06 -16.38 15.94
CA GLY A 495 0.35 -17.14 16.96
C GLY A 495 0.18 -16.34 18.27
N GLU A 496 1.25 -15.70 18.73
CA GLU A 496 1.20 -14.85 19.92
C GLU A 496 0.34 -13.59 19.73
N ILE A 497 0.34 -12.98 18.55
CA ILE A 497 -0.56 -11.88 18.21
C ILE A 497 -2.02 -12.34 18.26
N ALA A 498 -2.34 -13.51 17.67
CA ALA A 498 -3.70 -14.06 17.75
C ALA A 498 -4.10 -14.32 19.22
N HIS A 499 -3.20 -14.88 20.04
CA HIS A 499 -3.42 -15.07 21.47
C HIS A 499 -3.67 -13.76 22.23
N VAL A 500 -2.93 -12.68 21.93
CA VAL A 500 -3.16 -11.35 22.52
C VAL A 500 -4.58 -10.87 22.23
N ILE A 501 -5.02 -10.97 20.96
CA ILE A 501 -6.34 -10.49 20.56
C ILE A 501 -7.45 -11.35 21.18
N ILE A 502 -7.30 -12.68 21.16
CA ILE A 502 -8.24 -13.63 21.79
C ILE A 502 -8.32 -13.40 23.29
N SER A 503 -7.18 -13.28 23.99
CA SER A 503 -7.14 -12.98 25.42
C SER A 503 -7.85 -11.67 25.73
N THR A 504 -7.65 -10.64 24.90
CA THR A 504 -8.34 -9.36 25.04
C THR A 504 -9.86 -9.54 24.88
N LEU A 505 -10.31 -10.28 23.86
CA LEU A 505 -11.73 -10.57 23.62
C LEU A 505 -12.39 -11.32 24.78
N SER A 506 -11.73 -12.33 25.34
CA SER A 506 -12.24 -13.13 26.48
C SER A 506 -12.49 -12.30 27.73
N HIS A 507 -11.71 -11.24 27.94
CA HIS A 507 -11.83 -10.37 29.11
C HIS A 507 -12.55 -9.05 28.83
N PHE A 508 -13.00 -8.83 27.58
CA PHE A 508 -13.62 -7.57 27.18
C PHE A 508 -15.07 -7.49 27.68
N ARG A 509 -15.34 -6.51 28.56
CA ARG A 509 -16.67 -6.30 29.16
C ARG A 509 -17.28 -4.97 28.71
N SER A 510 -18.60 -4.99 28.48
CA SER A 510 -19.34 -3.78 28.15
C SER A 510 -19.31 -2.79 29.33
N ILE A 511 -19.27 -1.50 29.01
CA ILE A 511 -19.34 -0.40 29.98
C ILE A 511 -20.81 -0.18 30.38
N VAL A 512 -21.76 -0.59 29.52
CA VAL A 512 -23.19 -0.49 29.81
C VAL A 512 -23.63 -1.77 30.54
N PRO A 513 -24.25 -1.66 31.73
CA PRO A 513 -24.76 -2.83 32.45
C PRO A 513 -25.75 -3.62 31.59
N SER A 514 -25.69 -4.95 31.68
CA SER A 514 -26.55 -5.86 30.92
C SER A 514 -28.05 -5.66 31.22
N SER A 515 -28.40 -5.15 32.41
CA SER A 515 -29.76 -4.72 32.76
C SER A 515 -30.24 -3.53 31.92
N VAL A 516 -29.37 -2.55 31.67
CA VAL A 516 -29.68 -1.35 30.87
C VAL A 516 -29.78 -1.69 29.39
N LEU A 517 -28.89 -2.55 28.88
CA LEU A 517 -28.93 -3.04 27.49
C LEU A 517 -30.22 -3.82 27.20
N ARG A 518 -30.68 -4.68 28.12
CA ARG A 518 -31.97 -5.40 27.98
C ARG A 518 -33.15 -4.44 27.90
N THR A 519 -33.12 -3.36 28.68
CA THR A 519 -34.15 -2.31 28.65
C THR A 519 -34.11 -1.57 27.31
N ILE A 520 -32.95 -1.12 26.85
CA ILE A 520 -32.78 -0.45 25.55
C ILE A 520 -33.27 -1.34 24.40
N ASN A 521 -32.90 -2.62 24.38
CA ASN A 521 -33.31 -3.55 23.33
C ASN A 521 -34.82 -3.86 23.36
N ARG A 522 -35.43 -3.98 24.54
CA ARG A 522 -36.90 -4.11 24.68
C ARG A 522 -37.61 -2.85 24.18
N THR A 523 -37.06 -1.67 24.45
CA THR A 523 -37.62 -0.40 23.99
C THR A 523 -37.48 -0.26 22.47
N LYS A 524 -36.30 -0.51 21.89
CA LYS A 524 -36.09 -0.51 20.42
C LYS A 524 -37.02 -1.48 19.68
N LYS A 525 -37.23 -2.68 20.24
CA LYS A 525 -38.13 -3.70 19.67
C LYS A 525 -39.61 -3.29 19.76
N ARG A 526 -39.99 -2.46 20.75
CA ARG A 526 -41.33 -1.89 20.90
C ARG A 526 -41.56 -0.65 20.03
N THR A 527 -40.53 0.17 19.81
CA THR A 527 -40.67 1.48 19.15
C THR A 527 -40.24 1.50 17.69
N GLY A 528 -39.59 0.45 17.18
CA GLY A 528 -39.17 0.37 15.77
C GLY A 528 -38.03 1.31 15.36
N LEU A 529 -37.42 2.02 16.31
CA LEU A 529 -36.35 3.00 16.06
C LEU A 529 -35.03 2.29 15.79
N LYS A 530 -34.50 2.43 14.56
CA LYS A 530 -33.29 1.73 14.10
C LYS A 530 -31.96 2.46 14.32
N TYR A 531 -31.92 3.74 14.68
CA TYR A 531 -30.65 4.46 14.88
C TYR A 531 -30.80 5.62 15.87
N LEU A 532 -29.95 5.63 16.89
CA LEU A 532 -29.42 6.83 17.56
C LEU A 532 -27.90 6.71 17.47
#